data_AF-A0A4Y2AKH5-F1
#
_entry.id   AF-A0A4Y2AKH5-F1
#
_cell.length_a   1.000
_cell.length_b   1.000
_cell.length_c   1.000
_cell.angle_alpha   90.00
_cell.angle_beta   90.00
_cell.angle_gamma   90.00
#
_symmetry.space_group_name_H-M   'P 1'
#
loop_
_entity.id
_entity.type
_entity.pdbx_description
1 polymer ?
#
loop_
_entity_poly.entity_id
_entity_poly.type
_entity_poly.pdbx_seq_one_letter_code
_entity_poly.pdbx_strand_id
1 'polypeptide(L)'
;MGQQFTCYETLPVVDYEPIDCSIPDIDRNLLSKDQQYLLDISNAITLGHCPEDLANRDPGPLSHSRWLTAANGVLMLYISSSDPSRNFKEIVVFILKSYMPVWFAIKKSKYFTD
;
A
#
# COMPACT_ATOMS: atom_id res chain seq x y z
N MET A 1 -1.19 -26.82 12.51
CA MET A 1 -0.72 -26.66 11.12
C MET A 1 -1.10 -25.25 10.68
N GLY A 2 -0.20 -24.30 10.85
CA GLY A 2 -0.44 -22.91 10.49
C GLY A 2 -0.24 -22.76 8.99
N GLN A 3 -1.31 -22.49 8.27
CA GLN A 3 -1.25 -22.21 6.84
C GLN A 3 -0.45 -20.93 6.67
N GLN A 4 0.80 -21.06 6.23
CA GLN A 4 1.62 -19.93 5.84
C GLN A 4 0.97 -19.36 4.58
N PHE A 5 0.45 -18.12 4.66
CA PHE A 5 -0.01 -17.40 3.47
C PHE A 5 1.22 -17.12 2.60
N THR A 6 1.57 -18.04 1.71
CA THR A 6 2.62 -17.90 0.70
C THR A 6 2.02 -17.31 -0.57
N CYS A 7 1.67 -16.01 -0.61
CA CYS A 7 0.97 -15.50 -1.80
C CYS A 7 1.22 -14.01 -2.09
N TYR A 8 2.44 -13.64 -2.47
CA TYR A 8 2.71 -12.44 -3.28
C TYR A 8 3.73 -12.75 -4.38
N GLU A 9 3.76 -13.99 -4.88
CA GLU A 9 4.55 -14.34 -6.06
C GLU A 9 4.01 -13.52 -7.24
N THR A 10 4.74 -12.45 -7.59
CA THR A 10 4.67 -11.66 -8.81
C THR A 10 3.28 -11.62 -9.44
N LEU A 11 2.33 -10.94 -8.78
CA LEU A 11 1.05 -10.64 -9.44
C LEU A 11 1.33 -9.65 -10.57
N PRO A 12 0.86 -9.91 -11.80
CA PRO A 12 1.06 -8.98 -12.90
C PRO A 12 0.32 -7.67 -12.59
N VAL A 13 0.96 -6.54 -12.88
CA VAL A 13 0.26 -5.25 -12.94
C VAL A 13 -0.58 -5.27 -14.20
N VAL A 14 -1.87 -4.96 -14.06
CA VAL A 14 -2.83 -4.88 -15.17
C VAL A 14 -3.35 -3.45 -15.28
N ASP A 15 -4.16 -3.16 -16.29
CA ASP A 15 -4.89 -1.89 -16.34
C ASP A 15 -5.91 -1.86 -15.18
N TYR A 16 -5.81 -0.84 -14.34
CA TYR A 16 -6.71 -0.61 -13.19
C TYR A 16 -7.26 0.82 -13.19
N GLU A 17 -8.39 1.02 -12.52
CA GLU A 17 -9.01 2.35 -12.39
C GLU A 17 -8.26 3.18 -11.33
N PRO A 18 -7.76 4.38 -11.67
CA PRO A 18 -7.10 5.23 -10.69
C PRO A 18 -8.07 5.72 -9.62
N ILE A 19 -7.58 5.85 -8.38
CA ILE A 19 -8.35 6.38 -7.25
C ILE A 19 -7.72 7.69 -6.81
N ASP A 20 -8.47 8.78 -6.98
CA ASP A 20 -8.09 10.09 -6.50
C ASP A 20 -7.93 10.10 -4.97
N CYS A 21 -6.73 10.37 -4.47
CA CYS A 21 -6.47 10.59 -3.06
C CYS A 21 -5.30 11.56 -2.84
N SER A 22 -5.29 12.24 -1.69
CA SER A 22 -4.18 13.11 -1.33
C SER A 22 -3.01 12.27 -0.81
N ILE A 23 -1.87 12.40 -1.48
CA ILE A 23 -0.62 11.77 -1.05
C ILE A 23 0.03 12.63 0.04
N PRO A 24 0.37 12.07 1.21
CA PRO A 24 0.97 12.83 2.30
C PRO A 24 2.37 13.35 1.96
N ASP A 25 2.63 14.62 2.31
CA ASP A 25 3.96 15.21 2.25
C ASP A 25 4.78 14.85 3.51
N ILE A 26 5.64 13.85 3.35
CA ILE A 26 6.52 13.32 4.39
C ILE A 26 7.94 13.08 3.85
N ASP A 27 8.95 13.38 4.68
CA ASP A 27 10.34 13.04 4.39
C ASP A 27 10.50 11.52 4.34
N ARG A 28 10.85 11.01 3.15
CA ARG A 28 11.07 9.58 2.86
C ARG A 28 12.14 8.97 3.76
N ASN A 29 13.11 9.76 4.22
CA ASN A 29 14.18 9.26 5.11
C ASN A 29 13.66 8.84 6.50
N LEU A 30 12.45 9.27 6.88
CA LEU A 30 11.81 8.89 8.14
C LEU A 30 11.00 7.59 8.05
N LEU A 31 10.91 6.99 6.86
CA LEU A 31 10.06 5.84 6.58
C LEU A 31 10.84 4.53 6.60
N SER A 32 10.22 3.49 7.17
CA SER A 32 10.68 2.12 6.95
C SER A 32 10.38 1.66 5.51
N LYS A 33 10.97 0.55 5.07
CA LYS A 33 10.71 -0.03 3.73
C LYS A 33 9.22 -0.25 3.48
N ASP A 34 8.48 -0.81 4.44
CA ASP A 34 7.04 -1.09 4.29
C ASP A 34 6.20 0.18 4.19
N GLN A 35 6.59 1.24 4.91
CA GLN A 35 5.93 2.54 4.89
C GLN A 35 6.22 3.27 3.57
N GLN A 36 7.45 3.17 3.07
CA GLN A 36 7.83 3.68 1.77
C GLN A 36 7.05 2.96 0.66
N TYR A 37 6.89 1.64 0.76
CA TYR A 37 6.06 0.85 -0.15
C TYR A 37 4.61 1.34 -0.15
N LEU A 38 4.00 1.53 1.02
CA LEU A 38 2.63 2.06 1.15
C LEU A 38 2.49 3.41 0.42
N LEU A 39 3.47 4.31 0.61
CA LEU A 39 3.47 5.62 -0.04
C LEU A 39 3.59 5.48 -1.57
N ASP A 40 4.52 4.65 -2.05
CA ASP A 40 4.78 4.48 -3.47
C ASP A 40 3.60 3.81 -4.20
N ILE A 41 3.01 2.76 -3.62
CA ILE A 41 1.84 2.09 -4.23
C ILE A 41 0.58 2.95 -4.20
N SER A 42 0.40 3.77 -3.17
CA SER A 42 -0.70 4.73 -3.12
C SER A 42 -0.56 5.78 -4.22
N ASN A 43 0.66 6.29 -4.44
CA ASN A 43 0.96 7.18 -5.56
C ASN A 43 0.66 6.53 -6.92
N ALA A 44 1.09 5.28 -7.11
CA ALA A 44 0.82 4.54 -8.34
C ALA A 44 -0.68 4.43 -8.63
N ILE A 45 -1.47 4.06 -7.62
CA ILE A 45 -2.93 3.96 -7.73
C ILE A 45 -3.56 5.31 -8.07
N THR A 46 -3.11 6.40 -7.46
CA THR A 46 -3.63 7.74 -7.77
C THR A 46 -3.28 8.19 -9.18
N LEU A 47 -2.09 7.84 -9.67
CA LEU A 47 -1.64 8.18 -11.03
C LEU A 47 -2.18 7.24 -12.11
N GLY A 48 -2.72 6.08 -11.73
CA GLY A 48 -3.15 5.04 -12.68
C GLY A 48 -1.98 4.31 -13.35
N HIS A 49 -0.78 4.39 -12.78
CA HIS A 49 0.43 3.81 -13.36
C HIS A 49 1.35 3.28 -12.25
N CYS A 50 1.61 1.96 -12.27
CA CYS A 50 2.56 1.32 -11.37
C CYS A 50 3.90 1.06 -12.09
N PRO A 51 5.01 1.68 -11.64
CA PRO A 51 6.34 1.39 -12.16
C PRO A 51 6.75 -0.08 -11.98
N GLU A 52 7.47 -0.64 -12.94
CA GLU A 52 7.91 -2.05 -12.91
C GLU A 52 8.83 -2.35 -11.71
N ASP A 53 9.67 -1.39 -11.30
CA ASP A 53 10.53 -1.54 -10.11
C ASP A 53 9.72 -1.59 -8.81
N LEU A 54 8.57 -0.91 -8.76
CA LEU A 54 7.64 -0.98 -7.63
C LEU A 54 6.87 -2.29 -7.61
N ALA A 55 6.44 -2.77 -8.77
CA ALA A 55 5.75 -4.05 -8.93
C ALA A 55 6.61 -5.25 -8.52
N ASN A 56 7.91 -5.19 -8.85
CA ASN A 56 8.88 -6.24 -8.53
C ASN A 56 9.51 -6.10 -7.14
N ARG A 57 9.16 -5.06 -6.37
CA ARG A 57 9.71 -4.85 -5.04
C ARG A 57 9.12 -5.88 -4.09
N ASP A 58 9.98 -6.70 -3.48
CA ASP A 58 9.57 -7.60 -2.41
C ASP A 58 8.95 -6.77 -1.27
N PRO A 59 7.67 -6.99 -0.92
CA PRO A 59 7.04 -6.32 0.22
C PRO A 59 7.70 -6.70 1.55
N GLY A 60 8.65 -7.65 1.54
CA GLY A 60 9.44 -8.07 2.68
C GLY A 60 8.71 -9.09 3.53
N PRO A 61 9.43 -9.77 4.45
CA PRO A 61 8.81 -10.68 5.39
C PRO A 61 7.82 -9.94 6.28
N LEU A 62 6.69 -10.59 6.57
CA LEU A 62 5.65 -10.10 7.49
C LEU A 62 6.27 -9.68 8.83
N SER A 63 6.48 -8.38 9.01
CA SER A 63 7.06 -7.78 10.22
C SER A 63 5.95 -7.34 11.19
N HIS A 64 6.33 -6.94 12.41
CA HIS A 64 5.48 -6.70 13.60
C HIS A 64 4.24 -5.79 13.40
N SER A 65 4.12 -5.07 12.29
CA SER A 65 2.97 -4.23 11.95
C SER A 65 1.99 -4.98 11.03
N ARG A 66 1.25 -5.95 11.58
CA ARG A 66 0.32 -6.84 10.84
C ARG A 66 -0.63 -6.10 9.87
N TRP A 67 -1.00 -4.86 10.18
CA TRP A 67 -1.92 -4.08 9.36
C TRP A 67 -1.26 -3.40 8.14
N LEU A 68 -0.02 -2.92 8.25
CA LEU A 68 0.68 -2.26 7.16
C LEU A 68 0.95 -3.24 6.01
N THR A 69 1.44 -4.44 6.32
CA THR A 69 1.67 -5.47 5.30
C THR A 69 0.35 -5.94 4.68
N ALA A 70 -0.73 -6.05 5.46
CA ALA A 70 -2.04 -6.38 4.93
C ALA A 70 -2.58 -5.28 3.99
N ALA A 71 -2.41 -4.00 4.36
CA ALA A 71 -2.79 -2.87 3.53
C ALA A 71 -2.00 -2.85 2.22
N ASN A 72 -0.68 -3.02 2.27
CA ASN A 72 0.17 -3.12 1.09
C ASN A 72 -0.25 -4.26 0.16
N GLY A 73 -0.59 -5.42 0.72
CA GLY A 73 -1.11 -6.56 -0.04
C GLY A 73 -2.46 -6.29 -0.70
N VAL A 74 -3.38 -5.63 0.01
CA VAL A 74 -4.68 -5.21 -0.55
C VAL A 74 -4.49 -4.24 -1.71
N LEU A 75 -3.58 -3.28 -1.60
CA LEU A 75 -3.28 -2.33 -2.67
C LEU A 75 -2.60 -3.03 -3.86
N MET A 76 -1.71 -4.01 -3.61
CA MET A 76 -1.10 -4.84 -4.66
C MET A 76 -2.15 -5.66 -5.40
N LEU A 77 -3.10 -6.26 -4.67
CA LEU A 77 -4.23 -6.97 -5.28
C LEU A 77 -5.11 -6.06 -6.13
N TYR A 78 -5.24 -4.78 -5.76
CA TYR A 78 -5.99 -3.81 -6.54
C TYR A 78 -5.34 -3.51 -7.88
N ILE A 79 -4.03 -3.23 -7.91
CA ILE A 79 -3.31 -2.96 -9.17
C ILE A 79 -3.16 -4.20 -10.07
N SER A 80 -3.39 -5.39 -9.51
CA SER A 80 -3.43 -6.66 -10.22
C SER A 80 -4.86 -7.11 -10.57
N SER A 81 -5.87 -6.25 -10.38
CA SER A 81 -7.27 -6.55 -10.67
C SER A 81 -7.85 -5.53 -11.65
N SER A 82 -8.22 -6.01 -12.84
CA SER A 82 -8.86 -5.17 -13.87
C SER A 82 -10.34 -4.89 -13.60
N ASP A 83 -11.01 -5.78 -12.86
CA ASP A 83 -12.42 -5.62 -12.45
C ASP A 83 -12.61 -5.92 -10.95
N PRO A 84 -12.18 -5.01 -10.07
CA PRO A 84 -12.31 -5.20 -8.64
C PRO A 84 -13.75 -5.02 -8.19
N SER A 85 -14.26 -5.94 -7.36
CA SER A 85 -15.61 -5.85 -6.80
C SER A 85 -15.84 -4.54 -6.03
N ARG A 86 -17.09 -4.07 -5.98
CA ARG A 86 -17.45 -2.83 -5.25
C ARG A 86 -16.94 -2.82 -3.80
N ASN A 87 -17.17 -3.90 -3.06
CA ASN A 87 -16.73 -4.00 -1.66
C ASN A 87 -15.21 -3.91 -1.54
N PHE A 88 -14.49 -4.49 -2.51
CA PHE A 88 -13.04 -4.41 -2.55
C PHE A 88 -12.56 -2.99 -2.87
N LYS A 89 -13.18 -2.30 -3.84
CA LYS A 89 -12.93 -0.87 -4.11
C LYS A 89 -13.16 -0.02 -2.86
N GLU A 90 -14.21 -0.28 -2.09
CA GLU A 90 -14.50 0.45 -0.84
C GLU A 90 -13.40 0.26 0.22
N ILE A 91 -12.82 -0.94 0.33
CA ILE A 91 -11.68 -1.21 1.22
C ILE A 91 -10.43 -0.44 0.75
N VAL A 92 -10.13 -0.45 -0.55
CA VAL A 92 -8.99 0.27 -1.13
C VAL A 92 -9.14 1.78 -0.90
N VAL A 93 -10.34 2.32 -1.14
CA VAL A 93 -10.65 3.73 -0.86
C VAL A 93 -10.48 4.06 0.62
N PHE A 94 -10.92 3.17 1.53
CA PHE A 94 -10.71 3.36 2.96
C PHE A 94 -9.22 3.43 3.32
N ILE A 95 -8.40 2.53 2.76
CA ILE A 95 -6.96 2.52 2.99
C ILE A 95 -6.33 3.83 2.52
N LEU A 96 -6.64 4.25 1.29
CA LEU A 96 -6.04 5.43 0.66
C LEU A 96 -6.53 6.75 1.28
N LYS A 97 -7.83 6.89 1.57
CA LYS A 97 -8.41 8.17 2.00
C LYS A 97 -8.51 8.35 3.52
N SER A 98 -8.53 7.27 4.28
CA SER A 98 -8.71 7.34 5.74
C SER A 98 -7.49 6.84 6.49
N TYR A 99 -7.05 5.61 6.21
CA TYR A 99 -5.96 5.01 6.98
C TYR A 99 -4.60 5.67 6.67
N MET A 100 -4.23 5.76 5.39
CA MET A 100 -2.94 6.28 4.96
C MET A 100 -2.67 7.70 5.49
N PRO A 101 -3.57 8.70 5.32
CA PRO A 101 -3.31 10.06 5.78
C PRO A 101 -3.15 10.15 7.30
N VAL A 102 -3.98 9.40 8.05
CA VAL A 102 -3.90 9.36 9.52
C VAL A 102 -2.59 8.71 9.97
N TRP A 103 -2.18 7.60 9.36
CA TRP A 103 -0.93 6.92 9.67
C TRP A 103 0.28 7.84 9.47
N PHE A 104 0.36 8.52 8.33
CA PHE A 104 1.46 9.44 8.04
C PHE A 104 1.42 10.71 8.89
N ALA A 105 0.24 11.22 9.25
CA ALA A 105 0.12 12.32 10.20
C ALA A 105 0.66 11.93 11.59
N ILE A 106 0.35 10.72 12.06
CA ILE A 106 0.90 10.17 13.31
C ILE A 106 2.42 10.03 13.22
N LYS A 107 2.93 9.48 12.10
CA LYS A 107 4.37 9.28 11.90
C LYS A 107 5.15 10.61 11.85
N LYS A 108 4.55 11.66 11.29
CA LYS A 108 5.11 13.03 11.25
C LYS A 108 5.06 13.73 12.62
N SER A 109 4.16 13.29 13.50
CA SER A 109 4.04 13.85 14.84
C SER A 109 5.18 13.39 15.75
N LYS A 110 5.66 14.28 16.62
CA LYS A 110 6.79 14.04 17.55
C LYS A 110 6.50 13.00 18.64
N TYR A 111 5.33 12.37 18.63
CA TYR A 111 4.90 11.43 19.69
C TYR A 111 5.47 10.01 19.51
N PHE A 112 6.19 9.73 18.41
CA PHE A 112 6.78 8.41 18.12
C PHE A 112 8.24 8.51 17.62
N THR A 113 8.93 9.60 17.94
CA THR A 113 10.38 9.74 17.73
C THR A 113 11.06 9.70 19.09
N ASP A 114 11.29 8.48 19.59
CA ASP A 114 12.28 8.15 20.63
C ASP A 114 13.17 7.04 20.07
#